data_AF-A0A6G2QP04-F1
#
_entry.id   AF-A0A6G2QP04-F1
#
_cell.length_a   1.000
_cell.length_b   1.000
_cell.length_c   1.000
_cell.angle_alpha   90.00
_cell.angle_beta   90.00
_cell.angle_gamma   90.00
#
_symmetry.space_group_name_H-M   'P 1'
#
loop_
_entity.id
_entity.type
_entity.pdbx_description
1 polymer ?
#
loop_
_entity_poly.entity_id
_entity_poly.type
_entity_poly.pdbx_seq_one_letter_code
_entity_poly.pdbx_strand_id
1 'polypeptide(L)'
;RLDLRTLLRLSLAAADGTGRLRPAPSAGALHPVDTELVVGDGCSLPPGRYGYDPLRHRVHRLGRQPGGTPPGVTAELSVTARRTASHYGHR
;
A
#
# COMPACT_ATOMS: atom_id res chain seq x y z
N ARG A 1 -17.50 -10.27 2.56
CA ARG A 1 -16.52 -9.45 3.30
C ARG A 1 -15.19 -9.49 2.54
N LEU A 2 -14.63 -8.34 2.16
CA LEU A 2 -13.39 -8.29 1.38
C LEU A 2 -12.18 -8.63 2.26
N ASP A 3 -11.40 -9.64 1.87
CA ASP A 3 -10.18 -9.99 2.59
C ASP A 3 -8.99 -9.13 2.16
N LEU A 4 -8.80 -8.03 2.88
CA LEU A 4 -7.69 -7.10 2.65
C LEU A 4 -6.32 -7.73 2.90
N ARG A 5 -6.22 -8.76 3.75
CA ARG A 5 -4.92 -9.42 4.00
C ARG A 5 -4.44 -10.13 2.74
N THR A 6 -5.32 -10.93 2.13
CA THR A 6 -5.01 -11.64 0.89
C THR A 6 -4.79 -10.67 -0.27
N LEU A 7 -5.65 -9.65 -0.41
CA LEU A 7 -5.50 -8.62 -1.44
C LEU A 7 -4.13 -7.94 -1.35
N LEU A 8 -3.74 -7.43 -0.18
CA LEU A 8 -2.46 -6.73 0.00
C LEU A 8 -1.26 -7.66 -0.21
N ARG A 9 -1.41 -8.95 0.13
CA ARG A 9 -0.36 -9.95 -0.12
C ARG A 9 -0.11 -10.13 -1.61
N LEU A 10 -1.17 -10.31 -2.38
CA LEU A 10 -1.09 -10.59 -3.81
C LEU A 10 -0.75 -9.34 -4.63
N SER A 11 -1.06 -8.15 -4.12
CA SER A 11 -0.81 -6.90 -4.84
C SER A 11 0.52 -6.23 -4.49
N LEU A 12 0.93 -6.24 -3.21
CA LEU A 12 1.95 -5.29 -2.73
C LEU A 12 3.00 -5.88 -1.77
N ALA A 13 2.73 -7.01 -1.10
CA ALA A 13 3.67 -7.55 -0.12
C ALA A 13 5.02 -7.94 -0.76
N ALA A 14 6.10 -7.66 -0.06
CA ALA A 14 7.40 -8.19 -0.43
C ALA A 14 7.42 -9.72 -0.29
N ALA A 15 8.11 -10.36 -1.24
CA ALA A 15 8.30 -11.82 -1.22
C ALA A 15 9.23 -12.26 -0.06
N ASP A 16 10.14 -11.36 0.36
CA ASP A 16 11.09 -11.58 1.43
C ASP A 16 11.38 -10.29 2.22
N GLY A 17 12.20 -10.40 3.27
CA GLY A 17 12.57 -9.27 4.12
C GLY A 17 13.46 -8.21 3.45
N THR A 18 14.00 -8.47 2.25
CA THR A 18 14.80 -7.49 1.50
C THR A 18 13.93 -6.48 0.79
N GLY A 19 12.68 -6.84 0.48
CA GLY A 19 11.76 -5.97 -0.23
C GLY A 19 12.04 -5.81 -1.72
N ARG A 20 13.06 -6.50 -2.27
CA ARG A 20 13.49 -6.34 -3.66
C ARG A 20 12.44 -6.89 -4.62
N LEU A 21 11.93 -8.08 -4.34
CA LEU A 21 10.89 -8.74 -5.13
C LEU A 21 9.51 -8.45 -4.54
N ARG A 22 8.62 -7.92 -5.37
CA ARG A 22 7.21 -7.63 -5.06
C ARG A 22 6.34 -7.99 -6.26
N PRO A 23 5.04 -8.26 -6.08
CA PRO A 23 4.12 -8.53 -7.18
C PRO A 23 4.09 -7.42 -8.23
N ALA A 24 4.13 -6.16 -7.78
CA ALA A 24 4.33 -5.01 -8.65
C ALA A 24 5.82 -4.84 -8.97
N PRO A 25 6.25 -4.98 -10.25
CA PRO A 25 7.63 -4.75 -10.62
C PRO A 25 8.01 -3.27 -10.46
N SER A 26 9.27 -3.01 -10.10
CA SER A 26 9.80 -1.66 -9.94
C SER A 26 11.24 -1.60 -10.46
N ALA A 27 11.55 -0.59 -11.26
CA ALA A 27 12.89 -0.36 -11.79
C ALA A 27 13.90 -0.23 -10.66
N GLY A 28 15.00 -1.00 -10.73
CA GLY A 28 16.05 -1.02 -9.73
C GLY A 28 15.61 -1.52 -8.35
N ALA A 29 14.40 -2.10 -8.24
CA ALA A 29 13.76 -2.42 -6.96
C ALA A 29 13.65 -1.22 -6.00
N LEU A 30 13.44 -0.01 -6.54
CA LEU A 30 13.38 1.23 -5.76
C LEU A 30 12.06 1.42 -5.02
N HIS A 31 10.98 0.80 -5.52
CA HIS A 31 9.64 0.80 -4.93
C HIS A 31 9.20 2.19 -4.43
N PRO A 32 9.07 3.17 -5.36
CA PRO A 32 8.84 4.57 -5.01
C PRO A 32 7.41 4.88 -4.58
N VAL A 33 6.49 3.94 -4.80
CA VAL A 33 5.06 4.09 -4.50
C VAL A 33 4.78 3.59 -3.09
N ASP A 34 4.22 4.46 -2.26
CA ASP A 34 3.66 4.11 -0.95
C ASP A 34 2.12 3.98 -1.10
N THR A 35 1.49 3.21 -0.20
CA THR A 35 0.05 2.93 -0.26
C THR A 35 -0.64 3.26 1.04
N GLU A 36 -1.66 4.11 0.94
CA GLU A 36 -2.64 4.35 2.00
C GLU A 36 -3.98 3.70 1.62
N LEU A 37 -4.69 3.15 2.61
CA LEU A 37 -5.99 2.53 2.46
C LEU A 37 -7.03 3.38 3.18
N VAL A 38 -8.09 3.73 2.47
CA VAL A 38 -9.34 4.21 3.04
C VAL A 38 -10.31 3.04 3.05
N VAL A 39 -10.56 2.49 4.23
CA VAL A 39 -11.39 1.29 4.44
C VAL A 39 -12.77 1.72 4.93
N GLY A 40 -13.81 1.33 4.21
CA GLY A 40 -15.22 1.40 4.59
C GLY A 40 -15.78 0.07 5.10
N ASP A 41 -17.10 -0.01 5.20
CA ASP A 41 -17.78 -1.22 5.69
C ASP A 41 -17.57 -2.42 4.77
N GLY A 42 -17.72 -3.63 5.34
CA GLY A 42 -17.64 -4.88 4.57
C GLY A 42 -16.22 -5.42 4.32
N CYS A 43 -15.19 -4.84 4.95
CA CYS A 43 -13.79 -5.28 4.84
C CYS A 43 -13.32 -6.12 6.05
N SER A 44 -12.24 -6.88 5.89
CA SER A 44 -11.60 -7.61 7.00
C SER A 44 -10.97 -6.68 8.04
N LEU A 45 -10.67 -5.42 7.68
CA LEU A 45 -10.28 -4.37 8.62
C LEU A 45 -11.49 -3.51 9.03
N PRO A 46 -11.49 -2.94 10.25
CA PRO A 46 -12.47 -1.95 10.65
C PRO A 46 -12.39 -0.68 9.79
N PRO A 47 -13.49 0.07 9.63
CA PRO A 47 -13.49 1.35 8.93
C PRO A 47 -12.42 2.33 9.44
N GLY A 48 -11.66 2.96 8.55
CA GLY A 48 -10.53 3.81 8.92
C GLY A 48 -9.56 4.12 7.78
N ARG A 49 -8.57 4.97 8.10
CA ARG A 49 -7.41 5.24 7.24
C ARG A 49 -6.20 4.46 7.74
N TYR A 50 -5.47 3.81 6.85
CA TYR A 50 -4.34 2.95 7.20
C TYR A 50 -3.17 3.12 6.23
N GLY A 51 -1.95 3.20 6.74
CA GLY A 51 -0.75 3.02 5.93
C GLY A 51 -0.40 1.54 5.83
N TYR A 52 0.17 1.13 4.70
CA TYR A 52 0.62 -0.24 4.49
C TYR A 52 2.15 -0.34 4.45
N ASP A 53 2.72 -1.23 5.28
CA ASP A 53 4.13 -1.63 5.24
C ASP A 53 4.25 -2.93 4.42
N PRO A 54 4.75 -2.88 3.17
CA PRO A 54 4.89 -4.04 2.31
C PRO A 54 6.01 -4.99 2.76
N LEU A 55 7.01 -4.50 3.51
CA LEU A 55 8.14 -5.34 3.98
C LEU A 55 7.69 -6.25 5.12
N ARG A 56 6.86 -5.73 6.01
CA ARG A 56 6.34 -6.49 7.17
C ARG A 56 4.98 -7.12 6.90
N HIS A 57 4.36 -6.79 5.77
CA HIS A 57 2.98 -7.13 5.45
C HIS A 57 2.03 -6.76 6.60
N ARG A 58 2.06 -5.47 6.97
CA ARG A 58 1.29 -4.92 8.10
C ARG A 58 0.61 -3.62 7.71
N VAL A 59 -0.58 -3.41 8.25
CA VAL A 59 -1.27 -2.12 8.22
C VAL A 59 -1.09 -1.42 9.57
N HIS A 60 -1.01 -0.09 9.55
CA HIS A 60 -1.03 0.74 10.74
C HIS A 60 -2.07 1.84 10.59
N ARG A 61 -2.84 2.07 11.66
CA ARG A 61 -3.96 3.02 11.61
C ARG A 61 -3.44 4.45 11.63
N LEU A 62 -3.85 5.24 10.65
CA LEU A 62 -3.52 6.66 10.52
C LEU A 62 -4.64 7.57 11.02
N GLY A 63 -5.90 7.12 10.91
CA GLY A 63 -7.04 7.94 11.31
C GLY A 63 -8.39 7.30 11.08
N ARG A 64 -9.44 8.11 11.25
CA ARG A 64 -10.81 7.76 10.85
C ARG A 64 -10.93 7.88 9.32
N GLN A 65 -11.86 7.11 8.75
CA GLN A 65 -12.23 7.29 7.36
C GLN A 65 -12.88 8.66 7.15
N PRO A 66 -12.70 9.30 5.97
CA PRO A 66 -13.45 10.50 5.62
C PRO A 66 -14.97 10.26 5.63
N GLY A 67 -15.74 11.33 5.83
CA GLY A 67 -17.19 11.27 5.68
C GLY A 67 -17.59 10.84 4.27
N GLY A 68 -18.62 10.01 4.15
CA GLY A 68 -19.08 9.50 2.84
C GLY A 68 -18.20 8.41 2.21
N THR A 69 -17.27 7.81 2.98
CA THR A 69 -16.50 6.65 2.50
C THR A 69 -17.46 5.51 2.09
N PRO A 70 -17.41 5.03 0.84
CA PRO A 70 -18.29 3.95 0.39
C PRO A 70 -17.91 2.61 1.03
N PRO A 71 -18.80 1.61 1.05
CA PRO A 71 -18.45 0.24 1.42
C PRO A 71 -17.27 -0.29 0.58
N GLY A 72 -16.38 -1.07 1.20
CA GLY A 72 -15.19 -1.60 0.55
C GLY A 72 -13.90 -0.88 0.94
N VAL A 73 -12.98 -0.74 -0.01
CA VAL A 73 -11.67 -0.11 0.20
C VAL A 73 -11.26 0.69 -1.03
N THR A 74 -10.64 1.85 -0.78
CA THR A 74 -9.92 2.63 -1.79
C THR A 74 -8.43 2.63 -1.43
N ALA A 75 -7.57 2.38 -2.41
CA ALA A 75 -6.12 2.49 -2.25
C ALA A 75 -5.64 3.81 -2.87
N GLU A 76 -5.05 4.67 -2.06
CA GLU A 76 -4.38 5.89 -2.49
C GLU A 76 -2.88 5.59 -2.67
N LEU A 77 -2.37 5.89 -3.87
CA LEU A 77 -0.98 5.65 -4.24
C LEU A 77 -0.25 6.96 -4.33
N SER A 78 0.81 7.12 -3.54
CA SER A 78 1.66 8.31 -3.54
C SER A 78 3.07 7.97 -3.94
N VAL A 79 3.75 8.90 -4.62
CA VAL A 79 5.10 8.68 -5.15
C VAL A 79 6.10 9.49 -4.35
N THR A 80 7.09 8.82 -3.75
CA THR A 80 8.30 9.46 -3.25
C THR A 80 9.29 9.63 -4.40
N ALA A 81 9.14 10.69 -5.20
CA ALA A 81 9.90 10.90 -6.45
C ALA A 81 11.43 10.83 -6.26
N ARG A 82 11.93 11.26 -5.10
CA ARG A 82 13.35 11.22 -4.76
C ARG A 82 13.94 9.81 -4.84
N ARG A 83 13.17 8.75 -4.54
CA ARG A 83 13.64 7.35 -4.60
C ARG A 83 14.05 6.95 -6.01
N THR A 84 13.31 7.40 -7.02
CA THR A 84 13.61 7.16 -8.44
C THR A 84 14.66 8.14 -8.95
N ALA A 85 14.48 9.44 -8.71
CA ALA A 85 15.33 10.48 -9.28
C ALA A 85 16.79 10.41 -8.82
N SER A 86 17.04 9.92 -7.60
CA SER A 86 18.41 9.72 -7.10
C SER A 86 19.18 8.65 -7.87
N HIS A 87 18.49 7.74 -8.56
CA HIS A 87 19.10 6.64 -9.30
C HIS A 87 19.06 6.88 -10.82
N TYR A 88 17.98 7.48 -11.33
CA TYR A 88 17.73 7.63 -12.77
C TYR A 88 17.72 9.10 -13.26
N GLY A 89 17.83 10.08 -12.36
CA GLY A 89 17.71 11.50 -12.71
C GLY A 89 16.28 11.85 -13.12
N HIS A 90 16.11 12.44 -14.30
CA HIS A 90 14.79 12.80 -14.86
C HIS A 90 14.14 11.66 -15.66
N ARG A 91 14.78 10.48 -15.72
CA ARG A 91 14.30 9.30 -16.43
C ARG A 91 13.37 8.45 -15.56
#